data_AF-A0A973AX18-F1
#
_entry.id   AF-A0A973AX18-F1
#
_cell.length_a   1.000
_cell.length_b   1.000
_cell.length_c   1.000
_cell.angle_alpha   90.00
_cell.angle_beta   90.00
_cell.angle_gamma   90.00
#
_symmetry.space_group_name_H-M   'P 1'
#
loop_
_entity.id
_entity.type
_entity.pdbx_description
1 polymer ?
#
loop_
_entity_poly.entity_id
_entity_poly.type
_entity_poly.pdbx_seq_one_letter_code
_entity_poly.pdbx_strand_id
1 'polypeptide(L)'
;MKLERLLCGILFLGLVSCGGGGGSSSTSISSSTTSFTGGCSAVSFSQQSLSATEVDQVIAQAVSVASTLGQSATVAVVDRVGNVLGVFQMSGGDYNVTITSNKGVSGGLESVSLDSKFAAISKAITGAYLSSSGNAFSTRTAGFIIQDHYIPQVSNSSAGPLYGVQFSQLGCGDLVQKGTSTTLGPRRSPLGLAADPGGFPLYKNGMVVGGIGVVIRSNPTYTLDLNPTDIDNDLKEIIAQSATSGFTPQTCIRANQITANGVTLRYSDSDDNLNTPTLTTLVSATASYGSAFGALASVTNYYVAGTAPVAGTAYGNAAS
;
A
#
# COMPACT_ATOMS: atom_id res chain seq x y z
N MET A 1 25.07 -39.00 78.07
CA MET A 1 26.12 -38.04 77.66
C MET A 1 25.48 -36.95 76.81
N LYS A 2 25.92 -35.71 77.03
CA LYS A 2 25.38 -34.41 76.58
C LYS A 2 25.31 -34.26 75.04
N LEU A 3 24.20 -33.69 74.52
CA LEU A 3 24.08 -32.39 73.78
C LEU A 3 24.71 -32.45 72.36
N GLU A 4 24.05 -32.15 71.23
CA GLU A 4 23.45 -30.85 70.87
C GLU A 4 22.40 -30.95 69.74
N ARG A 5 21.62 -29.88 69.64
CA ARG A 5 20.42 -29.66 68.81
C ARG A 5 20.81 -29.16 67.41
N LEU A 6 20.01 -29.47 66.38
CA LEU A 6 19.76 -28.51 65.31
C LEU A 6 18.36 -28.70 64.70
N LEU A 7 17.55 -27.65 64.82
CA LEU A 7 16.25 -27.42 64.17
C LEU A 7 16.46 -27.15 62.67
N CYS A 8 15.57 -27.64 61.81
CA CYS A 8 15.28 -26.96 60.54
C CYS A 8 13.79 -27.14 60.19
N GLY A 9 13.05 -26.04 60.31
CA GLY A 9 11.62 -25.93 60.05
C GLY A 9 11.33 -25.58 58.59
N ILE A 10 10.16 -26.02 58.15
CA ILE A 10 9.56 -25.86 56.82
C ILE A 10 9.26 -24.37 56.55
N LEU A 11 9.78 -23.85 55.43
CA LEU A 11 9.54 -22.49 54.96
C LEU A 11 8.38 -22.48 53.93
N PHE A 12 7.21 -22.02 54.35
CA PHE A 12 6.10 -21.62 53.47
C PHE A 12 6.35 -20.18 53.00
N LEU A 13 6.56 -19.96 51.71
CA LEU A 13 6.66 -18.62 51.11
C LEU A 13 5.26 -18.12 50.74
N GLY A 14 4.75 -17.14 51.51
CA GLY A 14 3.59 -16.33 51.15
C GLY A 14 4.01 -15.12 50.31
N LEU A 15 3.36 -14.91 49.17
CA LEU A 15 3.52 -13.72 48.34
C LEU A 15 2.84 -12.54 49.03
N VAL A 16 3.65 -11.63 49.56
CA VAL A 16 3.20 -10.36 50.14
C VAL A 16 3.03 -9.35 49.01
N SER A 17 1.81 -8.84 48.88
CA SER A 17 1.46 -7.69 48.05
C SER A 17 2.23 -6.45 48.52
N CYS A 18 2.97 -5.82 47.61
CA CYS A 18 3.58 -4.51 47.83
C CYS A 18 2.61 -3.43 47.32
N GLY A 19 1.89 -2.81 48.26
CA GLY A 19 1.20 -1.55 48.03
C GLY A 19 2.19 -0.39 48.17
N GLY A 20 2.41 0.34 47.07
CA GLY A 20 3.19 1.57 47.05
C GLY A 20 2.37 2.69 46.43
N GLY A 21 1.89 3.60 47.27
CA GLY A 21 1.26 4.85 46.85
C GLY A 21 2.31 5.87 46.39
N GLY A 22 2.07 6.52 45.25
CA GLY A 22 2.84 7.65 44.75
C GLY A 22 1.87 8.63 44.09
N GLY A 23 1.88 9.87 44.56
CA GLY A 23 0.90 10.91 44.23
C GLY A 23 0.87 11.28 42.74
N SER A 24 -0.34 11.56 42.26
CA SER A 24 -0.60 12.09 40.93
C SER A 24 -0.12 13.54 40.83
N SER A 25 1.15 13.72 40.45
CA SER A 25 1.56 14.95 39.77
C SER A 25 1.05 14.86 38.33
N SER A 26 0.04 15.67 38.01
CA SER A 26 -0.39 15.91 36.63
C SER A 26 0.72 16.64 35.88
N THR A 27 1.73 15.90 35.45
CA THR A 27 2.64 16.37 34.41
C THR A 27 1.82 16.39 33.14
N SER A 28 1.38 17.57 32.74
CA SER A 28 0.97 17.80 31.36
C SER A 28 2.12 17.28 30.50
N ILE A 29 1.86 16.20 29.75
CA ILE A 29 2.67 15.89 28.59
C ILE A 29 2.39 17.05 27.66
N SER A 30 3.18 18.11 27.80
CA SER A 30 3.32 19.12 26.77
C SER A 30 3.69 18.31 25.53
N SER A 31 2.82 18.33 24.52
CA SER A 31 3.09 17.79 23.20
C SER A 31 4.35 18.48 22.70
N SER A 32 5.51 17.96 23.10
CA SER A 32 6.78 18.37 22.55
C SER A 32 6.68 17.97 21.10
N THR A 33 6.41 18.96 20.26
CA THR A 33 6.73 18.92 18.85
C THR A 33 8.21 18.61 18.78
N THR A 34 8.57 17.33 18.80
CA THR A 34 9.80 16.86 18.20
C THR A 34 9.62 17.16 16.73
N SER A 35 9.95 18.40 16.37
CA SER A 35 10.18 18.82 15.01
C SER A 35 11.21 17.84 14.47
N PHE A 36 10.76 16.88 13.67
CA PHE A 36 11.67 16.17 12.81
C PHE A 36 12.39 17.24 12.01
N THR A 37 13.70 17.35 12.17
CA THR A 37 14.54 18.28 11.40
C THR A 37 14.70 17.82 9.94
N GLY A 38 13.95 16.81 9.50
CA GLY A 38 13.73 16.57 8.07
C GLY A 38 12.78 17.63 7.54
N GLY A 39 13.02 18.16 6.34
CA GLY A 39 12.27 19.27 5.74
C GLY A 39 10.78 19.01 5.43
N CYS A 40 10.09 18.21 6.23
CA CYS A 40 8.65 18.00 6.20
C CYS A 40 7.91 19.10 6.94
N SER A 41 6.82 19.58 6.36
CA SER A 41 5.84 20.37 7.11
C SER A 41 5.21 19.49 8.18
N ALA A 42 5.05 20.03 9.39
CA ALA A 42 4.40 19.34 10.49
C ALA A 42 2.98 18.90 10.11
N VAL A 43 2.66 17.64 10.36
CA VAL A 43 1.33 17.06 10.10
C VAL A 43 0.61 16.89 11.42
N SER A 44 -0.59 17.46 11.53
CA SER A 44 -1.48 17.20 12.66
C SER A 44 -2.35 15.99 12.35
N PHE A 45 -2.31 14.98 13.23
CA PHE A 45 -3.18 13.82 13.07
C PHE A 45 -4.65 14.22 13.17
N SER A 46 -5.43 13.80 12.18
CA SER A 46 -6.88 13.99 12.09
C SER A 46 -7.51 12.78 11.39
N GLN A 47 -8.82 12.64 11.48
CA GLN A 47 -9.49 11.60 10.71
C GLN A 47 -9.54 12.01 9.23
N GLN A 48 -9.12 11.12 8.33
CA GLN A 48 -9.14 11.38 6.88
C GLN A 48 -9.71 10.19 6.10
N SER A 49 -10.35 10.49 4.98
CA SER A 49 -10.78 9.53 3.96
C SER A 49 -10.81 10.19 2.58
N LEU A 50 -10.89 9.34 1.55
CA LEU A 50 -11.22 9.76 0.19
C LEU A 50 -12.73 9.88 0.05
N SER A 51 -13.22 11.01 -0.46
CA SER A 51 -14.62 11.11 -0.91
C SER A 51 -14.81 10.39 -2.25
N ALA A 52 -16.06 10.08 -2.60
CA ALA A 52 -16.36 9.47 -3.91
C ALA A 52 -15.88 10.35 -5.09
N THR A 53 -15.92 11.68 -4.95
CA THR A 53 -15.43 12.62 -5.96
C THR A 53 -13.90 12.62 -6.07
N GLU A 54 -13.19 12.43 -4.96
CA GLU A 54 -11.73 12.32 -4.98
C GLU A 54 -11.29 10.97 -5.59
N VAL A 55 -12.02 9.89 -5.32
CA VAL A 55 -11.79 8.60 -5.99
C VAL A 55 -12.03 8.72 -7.50
N ASP A 56 -13.12 9.37 -7.89
CA ASP A 56 -13.43 9.68 -9.30
C ASP A 56 -12.29 10.48 -9.95
N GLN A 57 -11.78 11.49 -9.26
CA GLN A 57 -10.66 12.31 -9.72
C GLN A 57 -9.39 11.48 -9.95
N VAL A 58 -8.97 10.67 -8.97
CA VAL A 58 -7.75 9.86 -9.10
C VAL A 58 -7.86 8.88 -10.28
N ILE A 59 -9.02 8.25 -10.46
CA ILE A 59 -9.26 7.36 -11.60
C ILE A 59 -9.22 8.15 -12.91
N ALA A 60 -9.92 9.29 -12.99
CA ALA A 60 -9.95 10.13 -14.19
C ALA A 60 -8.57 10.64 -14.59
N GLN A 61 -7.73 11.00 -13.60
CA GLN A 61 -6.36 11.41 -13.83
C GLN A 61 -5.54 10.28 -14.46
N ALA A 62 -5.56 9.07 -13.87
CA ALA A 62 -4.88 7.89 -14.42
C ALA A 62 -5.31 7.60 -15.84
N VAL A 63 -6.62 7.62 -16.09
CA VAL A 63 -7.19 7.32 -17.38
C VAL A 63 -6.80 8.37 -18.43
N SER A 64 -6.75 9.66 -18.09
CA SER A 64 -6.29 10.72 -19.00
C SER A 64 -4.82 10.57 -19.41
N VAL A 65 -3.97 10.17 -18.45
CA VAL A 65 -2.55 9.94 -18.69
C VAL A 65 -2.34 8.68 -19.54
N ALA A 66 -3.04 7.58 -19.22
CA ALA A 66 -3.01 6.36 -20.01
C ALA A 66 -3.41 6.63 -21.47
N SER A 67 -4.45 7.43 -21.68
CA SER A 67 -4.94 7.80 -23.02
C SER A 67 -3.91 8.62 -23.80
N THR A 68 -3.27 9.59 -23.15
CA THR A 68 -2.18 10.39 -23.75
C THR A 68 -1.01 9.50 -24.18
N LEU A 69 -0.73 8.43 -23.42
CA LEU A 69 0.32 7.46 -23.70
C LEU A 69 -0.11 6.34 -24.68
N GLY A 70 -1.32 6.41 -25.24
CA GLY A 70 -1.85 5.38 -26.13
C GLY A 70 -2.05 4.02 -25.46
N GLN A 71 -2.26 4.01 -24.13
CA GLN A 71 -2.42 2.80 -23.34
C GLN A 71 -3.88 2.58 -22.94
N SER A 72 -4.28 1.31 -22.92
CA SER A 72 -5.51 0.88 -22.23
C SER A 72 -5.15 0.31 -20.86
N ALA A 73 -5.71 0.91 -19.80
CA ALA A 73 -5.38 0.60 -18.42
C ALA A 73 -6.57 0.02 -17.64
N THR A 74 -6.23 -0.80 -16.65
CA THR A 74 -7.12 -1.12 -15.53
C THR A 74 -6.58 -0.42 -14.30
N VAL A 75 -7.43 0.40 -13.66
CA VAL A 75 -7.08 1.26 -12.54
C VAL A 75 -7.92 0.85 -11.33
N ALA A 76 -7.28 0.66 -10.18
CA ALA A 76 -7.97 0.41 -8.92
C ALA A 76 -7.57 1.45 -7.87
N VAL A 77 -8.53 1.89 -7.07
CA VAL A 77 -8.32 2.77 -5.92
C VAL A 77 -8.89 2.12 -4.68
N VAL A 78 -8.13 2.14 -3.59
CA VAL A 78 -8.51 1.58 -2.29
C VAL A 78 -8.36 2.61 -1.17
N ASP A 79 -9.11 2.46 -0.09
CA ASP A 79 -8.91 3.25 1.13
C ASP A 79 -7.76 2.70 2.01
N ARG A 80 -7.51 3.36 3.14
CA ARG A 80 -6.43 3.02 4.07
C ARG A 80 -6.51 1.60 4.65
N VAL A 81 -7.70 1.01 4.72
CA VAL A 81 -7.93 -0.34 5.26
C VAL A 81 -8.14 -1.38 4.16
N GLY A 82 -7.97 -0.99 2.89
CA GLY A 82 -8.03 -1.85 1.72
C GLY A 82 -9.43 -2.14 1.21
N ASN A 83 -10.45 -1.35 1.58
CA ASN A 83 -11.72 -1.41 0.88
C ASN A 83 -11.50 -0.87 -0.54
N VAL A 84 -11.98 -1.61 -1.53
CA VAL A 84 -11.90 -1.18 -2.94
C VAL A 84 -12.99 -0.15 -3.20
N LEU A 85 -12.58 1.05 -3.57
CA LEU A 85 -13.47 2.21 -3.74
C LEU A 85 -13.92 2.38 -5.19
N GLY A 86 -13.06 1.99 -6.12
CA GLY A 86 -13.35 2.00 -7.54
C GLY A 86 -12.37 1.12 -8.30
N VAL A 87 -12.89 0.39 -9.28
CA VAL A 87 -12.10 -0.29 -10.30
C VAL A 87 -12.63 0.16 -11.64
N PHE A 88 -11.78 0.74 -12.47
CA PHE A 88 -12.14 1.22 -13.79
C PHE A 88 -11.33 0.48 -14.84
N GLN A 89 -12.01 -0.05 -15.86
CA GLN A 89 -11.36 -0.64 -17.03
C GLN A 89 -11.59 0.30 -18.20
N MET A 90 -10.50 0.82 -18.77
CA MET A 90 -10.56 1.47 -20.07
C MET A 90 -11.00 0.45 -21.14
N SER A 91 -11.49 0.91 -22.28
CA SER A 91 -11.81 0.02 -23.39
C SER A 91 -10.57 -0.74 -23.89
N GLY A 92 -10.72 -2.06 -24.09
CA GLY A 92 -9.60 -2.98 -24.28
C GLY A 92 -8.83 -3.33 -22.99
N GLY A 93 -9.28 -2.84 -21.83
CA GLY A 93 -8.71 -3.09 -20.51
C GLY A 93 -9.14 -4.43 -19.89
N ASP A 94 -10.08 -5.11 -20.54
CA ASP A 94 -10.48 -6.49 -20.30
C ASP A 94 -9.43 -7.45 -20.87
N TYR A 95 -8.36 -7.65 -20.10
CA TYR A 95 -7.32 -8.62 -20.42
C TYR A 95 -6.86 -9.31 -19.14
N ASN A 96 -6.22 -10.47 -19.32
CA ASN A 96 -5.57 -11.15 -18.24
C ASN A 96 -4.12 -10.70 -18.12
N VAL A 97 -3.64 -10.64 -16.88
CA VAL A 97 -2.23 -10.55 -16.57
C VAL A 97 -1.66 -11.94 -16.35
N THR A 98 -0.38 -12.12 -16.70
CA THR A 98 0.38 -13.32 -16.35
C THR A 98 1.28 -13.00 -15.17
N ILE A 99 1.18 -13.80 -14.10
CA ILE A 99 2.14 -13.74 -12.99
C ILE A 99 3.44 -14.38 -13.44
N THR A 100 4.54 -13.66 -13.27
CA THR A 100 5.89 -14.19 -13.53
C THR A 100 6.85 -13.63 -12.50
N SER A 101 7.72 -14.49 -11.98
CA SER A 101 8.85 -14.06 -11.16
C SER A 101 10.07 -13.72 -12.02
N ASN A 102 10.04 -14.02 -13.32
CA ASN A 102 11.19 -13.95 -14.23
C ASN A 102 12.43 -14.75 -13.76
N LYS A 103 12.25 -15.68 -12.82
CA LYS A 103 13.33 -16.55 -12.29
C LYS A 103 13.29 -17.96 -12.86
N GLY A 104 12.35 -18.26 -13.79
CA GLY A 104 12.22 -19.57 -14.42
C GLY A 104 11.82 -20.69 -13.45
N VAL A 105 11.11 -20.35 -12.38
CA VAL A 105 10.64 -21.32 -11.37
C VAL A 105 9.45 -22.11 -11.89
N SER A 106 9.18 -23.28 -11.29
CA SER A 106 8.01 -24.10 -11.63
C SER A 106 7.15 -24.32 -10.38
N GLY A 107 5.84 -24.07 -10.50
CA GLY A 107 4.87 -24.22 -9.42
C GLY A 107 4.42 -22.91 -8.78
N GLY A 108 3.60 -23.00 -7.74
CA GLY A 108 3.01 -21.84 -7.08
C GLY A 108 2.08 -21.04 -7.99
N LEU A 109 2.27 -19.72 -8.02
CA LEU A 109 1.53 -18.79 -8.89
C LEU A 109 2.24 -18.47 -10.21
N GLU A 110 3.39 -19.09 -10.49
CA GLU A 110 4.15 -18.82 -11.72
C GLU A 110 3.34 -19.22 -12.96
N SER A 111 3.35 -18.35 -13.98
CA SER A 111 2.60 -18.51 -15.23
C SER A 111 1.07 -18.57 -15.08
N VAL A 112 0.52 -18.25 -13.91
CA VAL A 112 -0.93 -18.14 -13.73
C VAL A 112 -1.44 -16.91 -14.44
N SER A 113 -2.47 -17.11 -15.28
CA SER A 113 -3.19 -16.04 -15.97
C SER A 113 -4.48 -15.70 -15.24
N LEU A 114 -4.69 -14.43 -14.94
CA LEU A 114 -5.85 -13.95 -14.17
C LEU A 114 -6.26 -12.54 -14.59
N ASP A 115 -7.50 -12.15 -14.27
CA ASP A 115 -8.07 -10.86 -14.66
C ASP A 115 -7.25 -9.65 -14.12
N SER A 116 -6.89 -8.70 -14.99
CA SER A 116 -6.09 -7.51 -14.66
C SER A 116 -6.58 -6.73 -13.43
N LYS A 117 -7.88 -6.78 -13.13
CA LYS A 117 -8.48 -6.12 -11.96
C LYS A 117 -7.88 -6.59 -10.64
N PHE A 118 -7.55 -7.88 -10.50
CA PHE A 118 -6.95 -8.40 -9.27
C PHE A 118 -5.51 -7.89 -9.07
N ALA A 119 -4.75 -7.76 -10.15
CA ALA A 119 -3.41 -7.15 -10.11
C ALA A 119 -3.48 -5.66 -9.76
N ALA A 120 -4.39 -4.91 -10.38
CA ALA A 120 -4.59 -3.49 -10.07
C ALA A 120 -4.94 -3.27 -8.59
N ILE A 121 -5.88 -4.05 -8.04
CA ILE A 121 -6.24 -4.00 -6.62
C ILE A 121 -5.03 -4.32 -5.73
N SER A 122 -4.26 -5.36 -6.06
CA SER A 122 -3.10 -5.78 -5.26
C SER A 122 -2.02 -4.69 -5.20
N LYS A 123 -1.78 -3.99 -6.31
CA LYS A 123 -0.89 -2.82 -6.37
C LYS A 123 -1.39 -1.66 -5.54
N ALA A 124 -2.69 -1.35 -5.63
CA ALA A 124 -3.32 -0.28 -4.85
C ALA A 124 -3.21 -0.53 -3.34
N ILE A 125 -3.50 -1.75 -2.90
CA ILE A 125 -3.37 -2.18 -1.50
C ILE A 125 -1.93 -2.05 -1.01
N THR A 126 -0.96 -2.39 -1.86
CA THR A 126 0.46 -2.30 -1.48
C THR A 126 0.86 -0.87 -1.16
N GLY A 127 0.48 0.10 -1.99
CA GLY A 127 0.69 1.51 -1.71
C GLY A 127 0.01 1.95 -0.40
N ALA A 128 -1.25 1.55 -0.19
CA ALA A 128 -2.02 1.92 0.99
C ALA A 128 -1.46 1.34 2.32
N TYR A 129 -0.98 0.09 2.30
CA TYR A 129 -0.60 -0.63 3.52
C TYR A 129 0.84 -0.41 3.95
N LEU A 130 1.77 -0.28 2.99
CA LEU A 130 3.18 -0.06 3.32
C LEU A 130 3.47 1.39 3.73
N SER A 131 2.54 2.30 3.46
CA SER A 131 2.70 3.73 3.76
C SER A 131 2.09 4.15 5.11
N SER A 132 2.68 5.21 5.66
CA SER A 132 2.31 5.86 6.92
C SER A 132 2.51 7.37 6.83
N SER A 133 2.13 8.12 7.87
CA SER A 133 2.43 9.57 7.93
C SER A 133 3.92 9.87 8.16
N GLY A 134 4.76 8.86 8.42
CA GLY A 134 6.21 9.03 8.57
C GLY A 134 7.03 8.58 7.35
N ASN A 135 6.51 7.62 6.58
CA ASN A 135 7.20 7.04 5.41
C ASN A 135 6.18 6.68 4.33
N ALA A 136 6.51 6.97 3.07
CA ALA A 136 5.70 6.69 1.88
C ALA A 136 6.41 5.68 0.98
N PHE A 137 5.74 4.54 0.74
CA PHE A 137 6.25 3.40 -0.02
C PHE A 137 5.33 3.07 -1.19
N SER A 138 5.92 2.86 -2.36
CA SER A 138 5.25 2.39 -3.58
C SER A 138 5.45 0.89 -3.77
N THR A 139 4.86 0.31 -4.83
CA THR A 139 5.17 -1.07 -5.22
C THR A 139 6.61 -1.25 -5.69
N ARG A 140 7.27 -0.19 -6.21
CA ARG A 140 8.70 -0.22 -6.46
C ARG A 140 9.49 -0.36 -5.17
N THR A 141 9.12 0.39 -4.14
CA THR A 141 9.74 0.21 -2.82
C THR A 141 9.51 -1.21 -2.27
N ALA A 142 8.29 -1.74 -2.44
CA ALA A 142 7.96 -3.11 -2.08
C ALA A 142 8.89 -4.12 -2.80
N GLY A 143 9.21 -3.86 -4.07
CA GLY A 143 10.18 -4.61 -4.87
C GLY A 143 11.56 -4.81 -4.23
N PHE A 144 11.94 -4.02 -3.23
CA PHE A 144 13.13 -4.25 -2.41
C PHE A 144 12.81 -5.01 -1.12
N ILE A 145 11.79 -4.55 -0.39
CA ILE A 145 11.60 -4.94 1.01
C ILE A 145 10.85 -6.26 1.22
N ILE A 146 10.11 -6.76 0.22
CA ILE A 146 9.40 -8.04 0.30
C ILE A 146 10.12 -9.18 -0.45
N GLN A 147 11.37 -8.98 -0.87
CA GLN A 147 12.15 -9.97 -1.62
C GLN A 147 13.00 -10.88 -0.74
N ASP A 148 13.31 -12.07 -1.26
CA ASP A 148 14.18 -13.07 -0.63
C ASP A 148 15.61 -12.57 -0.46
N HIS A 149 16.00 -11.61 -1.28
CA HIS A 149 17.26 -10.87 -1.22
C HIS A 149 16.94 -9.38 -1.24
N TYR A 150 17.44 -8.62 -0.24
CA TYR A 150 17.13 -7.20 -0.09
C TYR A 150 17.54 -6.36 -1.30
N ILE A 151 18.74 -6.64 -1.85
CA ILE A 151 19.20 -6.07 -3.11
C ILE A 151 19.07 -7.16 -4.17
N PRO A 152 18.10 -7.05 -5.10
CA PRO A 152 18.07 -7.98 -6.22
C PRO A 152 19.42 -7.96 -6.96
N GLN A 153 19.84 -9.13 -7.46
CA GLN A 153 21.16 -9.42 -8.07
C GLN A 153 22.34 -9.58 -7.11
N VAL A 154 22.23 -9.26 -5.82
CA VAL A 154 23.28 -9.54 -4.83
C VAL A 154 23.02 -10.89 -4.16
N SER A 155 23.72 -11.93 -4.64
CA SER A 155 23.66 -13.27 -4.03
C SER A 155 24.11 -13.24 -2.57
N ASN A 156 23.47 -14.06 -1.72
CA ASN A 156 23.77 -14.18 -0.28
C ASN A 156 23.61 -12.88 0.53
N SER A 157 22.85 -11.91 0.02
CA SER A 157 22.40 -10.77 0.83
C SER A 157 21.29 -11.21 1.80
N SER A 158 21.13 -10.46 2.89
CA SER A 158 19.99 -10.67 3.80
C SER A 158 18.67 -10.45 3.07
N ALA A 159 17.61 -11.13 3.51
CA ALA A 159 16.28 -10.92 2.97
C ALA A 159 15.77 -9.48 3.20
N GLY A 160 14.77 -9.09 2.40
CA GLY A 160 13.93 -7.93 2.62
C GLY A 160 13.38 -7.90 4.05
N PRO A 161 13.29 -6.74 4.73
CA PRO A 161 12.75 -6.67 6.09
C PRO A 161 11.29 -7.14 6.20
N LEU A 162 10.56 -7.22 5.09
CA LEU A 162 9.18 -7.70 5.01
C LEU A 162 9.06 -8.97 4.14
N TYR A 163 10.16 -9.70 3.91
CA TYR A 163 10.10 -10.97 3.21
C TYR A 163 9.19 -11.97 3.95
N GLY A 164 8.23 -12.54 3.23
CA GLY A 164 7.19 -13.43 3.74
C GLY A 164 5.86 -12.72 4.03
N VAL A 165 5.88 -11.43 4.38
CA VAL A 165 4.67 -10.64 4.69
C VAL A 165 3.75 -10.49 3.48
N GLN A 166 4.31 -10.55 2.26
CA GLN A 166 3.52 -10.54 1.03
C GLN A 166 2.44 -11.62 0.99
N PHE A 167 2.68 -12.77 1.64
CA PHE A 167 1.75 -13.89 1.66
C PHE A 167 0.72 -13.80 2.79
N SER A 168 1.06 -13.11 3.88
CA SER A 168 0.14 -12.85 5.00
C SER A 168 -1.07 -12.02 4.60
N GLN A 169 -0.97 -11.26 3.50
CA GLN A 169 -2.06 -10.46 2.95
C GLN A 169 -2.99 -11.22 2.00
N LEU A 170 -2.66 -12.47 1.63
CA LEU A 170 -3.53 -13.32 0.80
C LEU A 170 -4.81 -13.68 1.56
N GLY A 171 -5.90 -14.02 0.85
CA GLY A 171 -7.18 -14.38 1.48
C GLY A 171 -7.14 -15.57 2.46
N CYS A 172 -6.07 -16.38 2.44
CA CYS A 172 -5.81 -17.47 3.38
C CYS A 172 -4.69 -17.17 4.40
N GLY A 173 -4.10 -15.95 4.37
CA GLY A 173 -3.02 -15.51 5.26
C GLY A 173 -3.46 -15.23 6.69
N ASP A 174 -2.49 -14.94 7.56
CA ASP A 174 -2.67 -14.79 9.00
C ASP A 174 -3.07 -13.38 9.45
N LEU A 175 -2.78 -12.36 8.63
CA LEU A 175 -3.01 -10.94 8.94
C LEU A 175 -4.38 -10.42 8.49
N VAL A 176 -5.13 -11.20 7.70
CA VAL A 176 -6.39 -10.75 7.09
C VAL A 176 -7.58 -11.54 7.62
N GLN A 177 -8.64 -10.84 8.02
CA GLN A 177 -9.85 -11.49 8.52
C GLN A 177 -10.67 -12.10 7.38
N LYS A 178 -11.13 -13.34 7.57
CA LYS A 178 -12.04 -14.04 6.64
C LYS A 178 -13.48 -13.60 6.90
N GLY A 179 -14.12 -12.93 5.95
CA GLY A 179 -15.56 -12.65 5.99
C GLY A 179 -15.96 -11.33 5.32
N THR A 180 -17.25 -11.20 4.99
CA THR A 180 -17.88 -9.95 4.49
C THR A 180 -18.22 -8.97 5.62
N SER A 181 -18.14 -9.42 6.88
CA SER A 181 -18.59 -8.70 8.09
C SER A 181 -17.42 -8.18 8.93
N THR A 182 -16.50 -7.41 8.35
CA THR A 182 -15.49 -6.70 9.15
C THR A 182 -15.34 -5.27 8.65
N THR A 183 -15.98 -4.36 9.36
CA THR A 183 -15.88 -2.90 9.18
C THR A 183 -14.54 -2.35 9.71
N LEU A 184 -13.74 -3.19 10.36
CA LEU A 184 -12.43 -2.91 10.93
C LEU A 184 -11.40 -3.81 10.22
N GLY A 185 -10.32 -3.21 9.67
CA GLY A 185 -9.39 -3.82 8.71
C GLY A 185 -8.38 -4.84 9.29
N PRO A 186 -7.31 -5.18 8.55
CA PRO A 186 -7.04 -4.92 7.13
C PRO A 186 -7.78 -5.91 6.20
N ARG A 187 -8.26 -5.42 5.06
CA ARG A 187 -8.83 -6.27 3.99
C ARG A 187 -7.73 -7.08 3.29
N ARG A 188 -8.10 -8.27 2.81
CA ARG A 188 -7.23 -9.14 2.01
C ARG A 188 -6.84 -8.51 0.67
N SER A 189 -5.62 -8.76 0.24
CA SER A 189 -5.17 -8.49 -1.13
C SER A 189 -5.41 -9.72 -2.03
N PRO A 190 -5.86 -9.55 -3.28
CA PRO A 190 -6.02 -10.67 -4.21
C PRO A 190 -4.73 -11.48 -4.44
N LEU A 191 -3.59 -10.79 -4.63
CA LEU A 191 -2.30 -11.41 -4.96
C LEU A 191 -1.23 -11.15 -3.90
N GLY A 192 -1.61 -10.65 -2.72
CA GLY A 192 -0.65 -10.26 -1.70
C GLY A 192 -0.07 -8.86 -1.94
N LEU A 193 1.07 -8.56 -1.31
CA LEU A 193 1.80 -7.32 -1.58
C LEU A 193 2.55 -7.43 -2.92
N ALA A 194 2.44 -6.40 -3.74
CA ALA A 194 2.95 -6.36 -5.09
C ALA A 194 4.35 -5.77 -5.16
N ALA A 195 5.28 -6.51 -5.76
CA ALA A 195 6.59 -6.00 -6.17
C ALA A 195 6.59 -5.37 -7.58
N ASP A 196 5.45 -5.44 -8.28
CA ASP A 196 5.28 -4.94 -9.65
C ASP A 196 5.00 -3.42 -9.66
N PRO A 197 5.86 -2.59 -10.30
CA PRO A 197 5.67 -1.15 -10.39
C PRO A 197 4.28 -0.74 -10.91
N GLY A 198 3.79 0.42 -10.44
CA GLY A 198 2.46 0.92 -10.76
C GLY A 198 1.45 0.94 -9.61
N GLY A 199 1.90 0.81 -8.35
CA GLY A 199 1.09 1.09 -7.18
C GLY A 199 1.69 2.19 -6.30
N PHE A 200 0.88 3.20 -5.95
CA PHE A 200 1.32 4.35 -5.15
C PHE A 200 0.36 4.66 -4.02
N PRO A 201 0.85 5.19 -2.88
CA PRO A 201 -0.01 5.68 -1.82
C PRO A 201 -0.66 7.01 -2.19
N LEU A 202 -1.85 7.24 -1.62
CA LEU A 202 -2.58 8.51 -1.73
C LEU A 202 -2.56 9.19 -0.36
N TYR A 203 -2.23 10.48 -0.34
CA TYR A 203 -2.12 11.30 0.87
C TYR A 203 -3.08 12.49 0.84
N LYS A 204 -3.68 12.82 1.98
CA LYS A 204 -4.41 14.07 2.22
C LYS A 204 -3.92 14.68 3.51
N ASN A 205 -3.63 15.98 3.49
CA ASN A 205 -3.16 16.72 4.66
C ASN A 205 -1.98 16.02 5.36
N GLY A 206 -1.06 15.43 4.59
CA GLY A 206 0.11 14.72 5.13
C GLY A 206 -0.18 13.32 5.71
N MET A 207 -1.40 12.81 5.61
CA MET A 207 -1.76 11.46 6.06
C MET A 207 -2.18 10.56 4.91
N VAL A 208 -1.76 9.30 4.98
CA VAL A 208 -2.14 8.28 4.02
C VAL A 208 -3.64 7.97 4.13
N VAL A 209 -4.35 8.06 3.00
CA VAL A 209 -5.80 7.82 2.91
C VAL A 209 -6.17 6.63 2.04
N GLY A 210 -5.20 6.04 1.34
CA GLY A 210 -5.44 4.94 0.43
C GLY A 210 -4.27 4.68 -0.51
N GLY A 211 -4.58 4.05 -1.64
CA GLY A 211 -3.61 3.78 -2.69
C GLY A 211 -4.28 3.60 -4.05
N ILE A 212 -3.51 3.85 -5.10
CA ILE A 212 -3.86 3.60 -6.50
C ILE A 212 -3.00 2.47 -7.04
N GLY A 213 -3.56 1.63 -7.92
CA GLY A 213 -2.85 0.59 -8.63
C GLY A 213 -3.24 0.56 -10.10
N VAL A 214 -2.25 0.44 -10.99
CA VAL A 214 -2.43 0.47 -12.44
C VAL A 214 -1.78 -0.74 -13.10
N VAL A 215 -2.48 -1.28 -14.09
CA VAL A 215 -1.98 -2.28 -15.03
C VAL A 215 -2.35 -1.82 -16.45
N ILE A 216 -1.51 -2.12 -17.44
CA ILE A 216 -1.75 -1.75 -18.84
C ILE A 216 -1.75 -2.97 -19.77
N ARG A 217 -2.54 -2.91 -20.84
CA ARG A 217 -2.70 -4.01 -21.80
C ARG A 217 -1.42 -4.33 -22.57
N SER A 218 -0.61 -3.32 -22.87
CA SER A 218 0.64 -3.48 -23.66
C SER A 218 1.74 -4.23 -22.90
N ASN A 219 1.66 -4.26 -21.58
CA ASN A 219 2.55 -5.01 -20.69
C ASN A 219 1.71 -5.78 -19.65
N PRO A 220 1.03 -6.86 -20.06
CA PRO A 220 0.07 -7.58 -19.22
C PRO A 220 0.77 -8.60 -18.31
N THR A 221 1.80 -8.16 -17.59
CA THR A 221 2.52 -9.00 -16.61
C THR A 221 2.38 -8.42 -15.21
N TYR A 222 2.22 -9.31 -14.23
CA TYR A 222 2.41 -9.02 -12.82
C TYR A 222 3.75 -9.61 -12.39
N THR A 223 4.78 -8.76 -12.35
CA THR A 223 6.18 -9.18 -12.20
C THR A 223 6.95 -8.26 -11.26
N LEU A 224 7.97 -8.77 -10.58
CA LEU A 224 8.96 -7.92 -9.94
C LEU A 224 9.98 -7.40 -10.96
N ASP A 225 10.57 -6.25 -10.63
CA ASP A 225 11.82 -5.78 -11.20
C ASP A 225 13.00 -6.57 -10.60
N LEU A 226 13.82 -7.17 -11.47
CA LEU A 226 15.00 -7.96 -11.08
C LEU A 226 16.28 -7.14 -11.13
N ASN A 227 16.25 -5.91 -11.63
CA ASN A 227 17.40 -5.02 -11.69
C ASN A 227 17.09 -3.72 -10.96
N PRO A 228 17.43 -3.59 -9.67
CA PRO A 228 17.13 -2.37 -8.93
C PRO A 228 18.08 -1.20 -9.27
N THR A 229 19.09 -1.44 -10.11
CA THR A 229 20.20 -0.50 -10.33
C THR A 229 20.00 0.41 -11.53
N ASP A 230 19.13 0.05 -12.47
CA ASP A 230 18.72 0.90 -13.58
C ASP A 230 17.46 1.70 -13.25
N ILE A 231 17.19 2.70 -14.10
CA ILE A 231 15.97 3.49 -14.06
C ILE A 231 15.05 2.95 -15.16
N ASP A 232 13.92 2.37 -14.78
CA ASP A 232 12.96 1.85 -15.75
C ASP A 232 12.05 2.94 -16.31
N ASN A 233 11.75 2.82 -17.60
CA ASN A 233 10.63 3.54 -18.20
C ASN A 233 9.34 2.69 -18.17
N ASP A 234 8.82 2.40 -16.96
CA ASP A 234 7.59 1.62 -16.80
C ASP A 234 6.34 2.52 -16.91
N LEU A 235 5.59 2.35 -18.00
CA LEU A 235 4.34 3.09 -18.25
C LEU A 235 3.28 2.86 -17.16
N LYS A 236 3.23 1.69 -16.50
CA LYS A 236 2.30 1.43 -15.37
C LYS A 236 2.64 2.37 -14.21
N GLU A 237 3.93 2.59 -13.97
CA GLU A 237 4.43 3.46 -12.92
C GLU A 237 4.19 4.93 -13.24
N ILE A 238 4.49 5.36 -14.47
CA ILE A 238 4.23 6.73 -14.94
C ILE A 238 2.75 7.09 -14.80
N ILE A 239 1.85 6.22 -15.27
CA ILE A 239 0.40 6.45 -15.20
C ILE A 239 -0.05 6.53 -13.74
N ALA A 240 0.35 5.57 -12.90
CA ALA A 240 -0.06 5.52 -11.51
C ALA A 240 0.46 6.71 -10.69
N GLN A 241 1.73 7.10 -10.87
CA GLN A 241 2.29 8.23 -10.15
C GLN A 241 1.70 9.56 -10.61
N SER A 242 1.54 9.75 -11.92
CA SER A 242 0.90 10.96 -12.47
C SER A 242 -0.53 11.14 -11.96
N ALA A 243 -1.25 10.03 -11.75
CA ALA A 243 -2.60 10.01 -11.18
C ALA A 243 -2.68 10.36 -9.70
N THR A 244 -1.54 10.50 -9.00
CA THR A 244 -1.53 10.97 -7.60
C THR A 244 -1.56 12.49 -7.49
N SER A 245 -1.73 13.24 -8.58
CA SER A 245 -1.75 14.70 -8.57
C SER A 245 -2.84 15.26 -7.64
N GLY A 246 -2.42 15.99 -6.61
CA GLY A 246 -3.28 16.48 -5.51
C GLY A 246 -3.35 15.53 -4.29
N PHE A 247 -2.76 14.34 -4.39
CA PHE A 247 -2.71 13.29 -3.36
C PHE A 247 -1.30 12.74 -3.12
N THR A 248 -0.26 13.52 -3.44
CA THR A 248 1.13 13.08 -3.31
C THR A 248 1.61 13.13 -1.85
N PRO A 249 2.49 12.21 -1.42
CA PRO A 249 3.23 12.38 -0.18
C PRO A 249 4.22 13.55 -0.29
N GLN A 250 4.55 14.13 0.86
CA GLN A 250 5.70 15.04 0.95
C GLN A 250 6.97 14.32 0.52
N THR A 251 7.84 15.01 -0.21
CA THR A 251 9.08 14.40 -0.76
C THR A 251 10.00 13.88 0.34
N CYS A 252 10.04 14.55 1.49
CA CYS A 252 10.85 14.21 2.65
C CYS A 252 10.45 12.90 3.38
N ILE A 253 9.26 12.36 3.12
CA ILE A 253 8.83 11.05 3.67
C ILE A 253 8.88 9.93 2.62
N ARG A 254 9.27 10.23 1.38
CA ARG A 254 9.36 9.21 0.32
C ARG A 254 10.50 8.23 0.62
N ALA A 255 10.36 7.01 0.09
CA ALA A 255 11.34 5.93 0.24
C ALA A 255 12.79 6.35 -0.08
N ASN A 256 13.01 7.30 -1.00
CA ASN A 256 14.33 7.83 -1.36
C ASN A 256 15.08 8.46 -0.18
N GLN A 257 14.39 8.74 0.93
CA GLN A 257 14.97 9.27 2.17
C GLN A 257 15.35 8.18 3.17
N ILE A 258 15.12 6.91 2.83
CA ILE A 258 15.32 5.78 3.73
C ILE A 258 16.41 4.87 3.17
N THR A 259 17.43 4.66 3.99
CA THR A 259 18.45 3.66 3.74
C THR A 259 18.20 2.46 4.64
N ALA A 260 18.14 1.27 4.05
CA ALA A 260 18.17 0.02 4.80
C ALA A 260 19.25 -0.89 4.21
N ASN A 261 20.00 -1.54 5.11
CA ASN A 261 21.17 -2.35 4.77
C ASN A 261 22.19 -1.66 3.83
N GLY A 262 22.38 -0.35 3.99
CA GLY A 262 23.33 0.44 3.19
C GLY A 262 22.85 0.85 1.79
N VAL A 263 21.62 0.49 1.39
CA VAL A 263 21.02 0.91 0.11
C VAL A 263 19.80 1.79 0.36
N THR A 264 19.73 2.89 -0.39
CA THR A 264 18.59 3.79 -0.39
C THR A 264 17.44 3.16 -1.17
N LEU A 265 16.27 3.08 -0.54
CA LEU A 265 15.05 2.58 -1.16
C LEU A 265 14.58 3.51 -2.27
N ARG A 266 13.93 2.96 -3.28
CA ARG A 266 13.40 3.75 -4.40
C ARG A 266 11.88 3.90 -4.30
N TYR A 267 11.40 5.12 -4.42
CA TYR A 267 9.98 5.46 -4.42
C TYR A 267 9.38 5.32 -5.81
N SER A 268 10.10 5.73 -6.85
CA SER A 268 9.66 5.65 -8.24
C SER A 268 10.85 5.82 -9.18
N ASP A 269 10.72 5.31 -10.40
CA ASP A 269 11.62 5.59 -11.51
C ASP A 269 11.02 6.62 -12.48
N SER A 270 9.77 6.99 -12.24
CA SER A 270 8.97 7.87 -13.10
C SER A 270 9.02 9.34 -12.69
N ASP A 271 9.80 9.73 -11.67
CA ASP A 271 9.86 11.11 -11.14
C ASP A 271 10.18 12.15 -12.24
N ASP A 272 11.03 11.81 -13.21
CA ASP A 272 11.43 12.69 -14.33
C ASP A 272 10.53 12.58 -15.57
N ASN A 273 9.55 11.66 -15.59
CA ASN A 273 8.71 11.34 -16.75
C ASN A 273 7.21 11.48 -16.44
N LEU A 274 6.83 12.28 -15.44
CA LEU A 274 5.44 12.49 -15.08
C LEU A 274 4.67 13.30 -16.14
N ASN A 275 3.46 12.86 -16.41
CA ASN A 275 2.54 13.52 -17.32
C ASN A 275 1.46 14.26 -16.54
N THR A 276 1.22 15.53 -16.86
CA THR A 276 0.14 16.29 -16.22
C THR A 276 -1.22 15.73 -16.65
N PRO A 277 -2.05 15.23 -15.71
CA PRO A 277 -3.39 14.76 -16.05
C PRO A 277 -4.27 15.90 -16.59
N THR A 278 -5.01 15.63 -17.66
CA THR A 278 -5.90 16.62 -18.29
C THR A 278 -7.36 16.50 -17.85
N LEU A 279 -7.71 15.38 -17.21
CA LEU A 279 -9.05 15.13 -16.67
C LEU A 279 -9.01 14.97 -15.15
N THR A 280 -10.06 15.47 -14.51
CA THR A 280 -10.28 15.36 -13.05
C THR A 280 -11.63 14.77 -12.70
N THR A 281 -12.45 14.38 -13.69
CA THR A 281 -13.69 13.61 -13.45
C THR A 281 -13.93 12.58 -14.56
N LEU A 282 -14.55 11.45 -14.22
CA LEU A 282 -14.90 10.40 -15.19
C LEU A 282 -16.02 10.84 -16.14
N VAL A 283 -16.89 11.76 -15.69
CA VAL A 283 -17.92 12.36 -16.54
C VAL A 283 -17.28 13.16 -17.68
N SER A 284 -16.25 13.97 -17.39
CA SER A 284 -15.49 14.66 -18.43
C SER A 284 -14.85 13.69 -19.40
N ALA A 285 -14.36 12.55 -18.90
CA ALA A 285 -13.78 11.51 -19.75
C ALA A 285 -14.81 10.89 -20.71
N THR A 286 -16.00 10.60 -20.21
CA THR A 286 -17.12 10.10 -21.02
C THR A 286 -17.55 11.12 -22.07
N ALA A 287 -17.51 12.42 -21.74
CA ALA A 287 -17.80 13.49 -22.70
C ALA A 287 -16.71 13.65 -23.77
N SER A 288 -15.43 13.54 -23.40
CA SER A 288 -14.30 13.69 -24.32
C SER A 288 -14.09 12.48 -25.24
N TYR A 289 -14.39 11.28 -24.76
CA TYR A 289 -14.01 10.03 -25.44
C TYR A 289 -15.18 9.06 -25.69
N GLY A 290 -16.39 9.39 -25.22
CA GLY A 290 -17.60 8.57 -25.36
C GLY A 290 -17.67 7.39 -24.37
N SER A 291 -18.77 6.63 -24.43
CA SER A 291 -18.95 5.39 -23.64
C SER A 291 -18.00 4.26 -24.02
N ALA A 292 -17.37 4.37 -25.20
CA ALA A 292 -16.33 3.45 -25.66
C ALA A 292 -14.98 3.66 -24.96
N PHE A 293 -14.90 4.53 -23.96
CA PHE A 293 -13.66 4.85 -23.27
C PHE A 293 -13.35 3.93 -22.09
N GLY A 294 -14.37 3.36 -21.47
CA GLY A 294 -14.26 2.47 -20.33
C GLY A 294 -15.44 2.58 -19.38
N ALA A 295 -15.42 1.77 -18.32
CA ALA A 295 -16.46 1.76 -17.30
C ALA A 295 -15.91 1.30 -15.94
N LEU A 296 -16.65 1.61 -14.88
CA LEU A 296 -16.46 0.96 -13.58
C LEU A 296 -16.80 -0.53 -13.71
N ALA A 297 -15.94 -1.39 -13.18
CA ALA A 297 -16.01 -2.83 -13.35
C ALA A 297 -16.08 -3.54 -12.00
N SER A 298 -17.06 -4.43 -11.84
CA SER A 298 -17.19 -5.23 -10.63
C SER A 298 -16.05 -6.25 -10.51
N VAL A 299 -15.66 -6.54 -9.28
CA VAL A 299 -14.70 -7.60 -8.94
C VAL A 299 -15.31 -8.45 -7.83
N THR A 300 -15.59 -9.71 -8.17
CA THR A 300 -16.24 -10.66 -7.26
C THR A 300 -15.53 -10.68 -5.90
N ASN A 301 -16.30 -10.47 -4.83
CA ASN A 301 -15.86 -10.42 -3.43
C ASN A 301 -14.96 -9.23 -3.03
N TYR A 302 -14.73 -8.24 -3.90
CA TYR A 302 -13.92 -7.05 -3.61
C TYR A 302 -14.66 -5.74 -3.86
N TYR A 303 -15.38 -5.63 -4.99
CA TYR A 303 -16.03 -4.39 -5.41
C TYR A 303 -17.25 -4.69 -6.29
N VAL A 304 -18.34 -3.95 -6.07
CA VAL A 304 -19.52 -3.98 -6.93
C VAL A 304 -19.63 -2.62 -7.59
N ALA A 305 -19.54 -2.57 -8.92
CA ALA A 305 -19.59 -1.33 -9.67
C ALA A 305 -20.99 -0.72 -9.62
N GLY A 306 -21.05 0.55 -9.24
CA GLY A 306 -22.24 1.41 -9.37
C GLY A 306 -22.09 2.42 -10.50
N THR A 307 -22.91 3.46 -10.49
CA THR A 307 -22.80 4.60 -11.43
C THR A 307 -21.66 5.56 -11.08
N ALA A 308 -21.10 5.46 -9.87
CA ALA A 308 -20.00 6.27 -9.37
C ALA A 308 -19.12 5.45 -8.41
N PRO A 309 -17.86 5.87 -8.16
CA PRO A 309 -17.03 5.26 -7.13
C PRO A 309 -17.61 5.42 -5.71
N VAL A 310 -17.13 4.60 -4.79
CA VAL A 310 -17.56 4.57 -3.39
C VAL A 310 -16.64 5.46 -2.54
N ALA A 311 -17.19 6.14 -1.54
CA ALA A 311 -16.38 6.89 -0.58
C ALA A 311 -15.59 5.95 0.34
N GLY A 312 -14.38 6.36 0.71
CA GLY A 312 -13.51 5.62 1.61
C GLY A 312 -13.94 5.70 3.06
N THR A 313 -13.52 4.71 3.84
CA THR A 313 -13.74 4.71 5.29
C THR A 313 -12.79 5.68 5.97
N ALA A 314 -13.32 6.51 6.86
CA ALA A 314 -12.55 7.44 7.66
C ALA A 314 -11.58 6.67 8.56
N TYR A 315 -10.28 7.00 8.48
CA TYR A 315 -9.23 6.37 9.26
C TYR A 315 -8.54 7.42 10.14
N GLY A 316 -8.33 7.08 11.43
CA GLY A 316 -7.77 7.98 12.43
C GLY A 316 -8.72 8.17 13.62
N ASN A 317 -8.26 7.71 14.80
CA ASN A 317 -8.93 7.58 16.11
C ASN A 317 -10.33 6.92 16.13
N ALA A 318 -10.53 6.03 17.10
CA ALA A 318 -11.87 5.53 17.42
C ALA A 318 -12.74 6.72 17.85
N ALA A 319 -14.00 6.76 17.39
CA ALA A 319 -14.99 7.62 18.02
C ALA A 319 -15.07 7.22 19.51
N SER A 320 -14.72 8.14 20.39
CA SER A 320 -14.93 7.98 21.83
C SER A 320 -16.40 7.82 22.18
#